data_AF-I4YRB5-F1
#
_entry.id   AF-I4YRB5-F1
#
_cell.length_a   1.000
_cell.length_b   1.000
_cell.length_c   1.000
_cell.angle_alpha   90.00
_cell.angle_beta   90.00
_cell.angle_gamma   90.00
#
_symmetry.space_group_name_H-M   'P 1'
#
loop_
_entity.id
_entity.type
_entity.pdbx_description
1 polymer ?
#
loop_
_entity_poly.entity_id
_entity_poly.type
_entity_poly.pdbx_seq_one_letter_code
_entity_poly.pdbx_strand_id
1 'polypeptide(L)'
;MARLVVLGPECAWEVAQNTDTVIDRYRATNIALEYYGNSVINSVMDIGSMVAGFRVARPCPAWLTVMRALLMELIVRYWIGGNLILNIIMLIYPGVAIN
;
A
#
# COMPACT_ATOMS: atom_id res chain seq x y z
N MET A 1 -0.16 -23.49 6.42
CA MET A 1 -0.17 -22.63 7.61
C MET A 1 0.46 -21.25 7.35
N ALA A 2 1.74 -21.12 6.97
CA ALA A 2 2.40 -19.81 6.82
C ALA A 2 1.80 -18.84 5.77
N ARG A 3 1.13 -19.34 4.71
CA ARG A 3 0.54 -18.47 3.65
C ARG A 3 -0.72 -17.72 4.11
N LEU A 4 -1.51 -18.30 5.01
CA LEU A 4 -2.76 -17.70 5.48
C LEU A 4 -2.53 -16.53 6.43
N VAL A 5 -1.44 -16.59 7.21
CA VAL A 5 -1.04 -15.52 8.15
C VAL A 5 -0.71 -14.21 7.43
N VAL A 6 -0.25 -14.29 6.18
CA VAL A 6 0.14 -13.11 5.39
C VAL A 6 -0.99 -12.62 4.49
N LEU A 7 -1.78 -13.54 3.92
CA LEU A 7 -2.90 -13.19 3.04
C LEU A 7 -4.02 -12.46 3.80
N GLY A 8 -4.34 -12.90 5.03
CA GLY A 8 -5.43 -12.34 5.81
C GLY A 8 -5.29 -10.84 6.08
N PRO A 9 -4.15 -10.38 6.65
CA PRO A 9 -3.89 -8.95 6.85
C PRO A 9 -3.93 -8.13 5.57
N GLU A 10 -3.38 -8.64 4.46
CA GLU A 10 -3.39 -7.94 3.17
C GLU A 10 -4.81 -7.81 2.61
N CYS A 11 -5.59 -8.89 2.60
CA CYS A 11 -6.97 -8.84 2.15
C CYS A 11 -7.81 -7.90 3.03
N ALA A 12 -7.55 -7.88 4.35
CA ALA A 12 -8.21 -6.95 5.25
C ALA A 12 -7.83 -5.49 4.94
N TRP A 13 -6.56 -5.24 4.61
CA TRP A 13 -6.08 -3.93 4.17
C TRP A 13 -6.76 -3.48 2.87
N GLU A 14 -6.82 -4.34 1.85
CA GLU A 14 -7.47 -4.04 0.57
C GLU A 14 -8.96 -3.72 0.74
N VAL A 15 -9.67 -4.47 1.59
CA VAL A 15 -11.09 -4.20 1.88
C VAL A 15 -11.23 -2.86 2.61
N ALA A 16 -10.38 -2.59 3.61
CA ALA A 16 -10.42 -1.32 4.35
C ALA A 16 -10.11 -0.13 3.43
N GLN A 17 -9.11 -0.25 2.57
CA GLN A 17 -8.69 0.80 1.63
C GLN A 17 -9.79 1.15 0.63
N ASN A 18 -10.55 0.15 0.18
CA ASN A 18 -11.60 0.32 -0.82
C ASN A 18 -12.99 0.63 -0.21
N THR A 19 -13.07 0.94 1.09
CA THR A 19 -14.32 1.40 1.72
C THR A 19 -14.56 2.89 1.43
N ASP A 20 -15.83 3.30 1.28
CA ASP A 20 -16.21 4.71 1.03
C ASP A 20 -15.56 5.69 2.01
N THR A 21 -15.52 5.34 3.31
CA THR A 21 -14.88 6.14 4.36
C THR A 21 -13.41 6.46 4.07
N VAL A 22 -12.66 5.52 3.50
CA VAL A 22 -11.23 5.69 3.20
C VAL A 22 -11.04 6.39 1.87
N ILE A 23 -11.81 6.02 0.84
CA ILE A 23 -11.77 6.65 -0.48
C ILE A 23 -12.12 8.14 -0.38
N ASP A 24 -13.13 8.51 0.39
CA ASP A 24 -13.56 9.91 0.53
C ASP A 24 -12.48 10.77 1.22
N ARG A 25 -11.66 10.18 2.11
CA ARG A 25 -10.50 10.86 2.68
C ARG A 25 -9.41 11.11 1.63
N TYR A 26 -9.14 10.15 0.75
CA TYR A 26 -8.19 10.34 -0.35
C TYR A 26 -8.69 11.30 -1.44
N ARG A 27 -10.02 11.39 -1.63
CA ARG A 27 -10.64 12.40 -2.49
C ARG A 27 -10.49 13.80 -1.93
N ALA A 28 -10.62 13.96 -0.61
CA ALA A 28 -10.37 15.23 0.07
C ALA A 28 -8.92 15.73 -0.09
N THR A 29 -7.96 14.84 -0.39
CA THR A 29 -6.55 15.18 -0.65
C THR A 29 -6.17 15.18 -2.14
N ASN A 30 -7.16 15.20 -3.06
CA ASN A 30 -6.97 15.20 -4.52
C ASN A 30 -6.26 13.96 -5.13
N ILE A 31 -6.01 12.90 -4.36
CA ILE A 31 -5.29 11.69 -4.85
C ILE A 31 -6.25 10.73 -5.56
N ALA A 32 -7.52 10.73 -5.16
CA ALA A 32 -8.54 9.81 -5.67
C ALA A 32 -9.64 10.50 -6.49
N LEU A 33 -9.44 11.75 -6.95
CA LEU A 33 -10.44 12.49 -7.74
C LEU A 33 -10.89 11.74 -9.00
N GLU A 34 -9.98 10.96 -9.62
CA GLU A 34 -10.24 10.15 -10.81
C GLU A 34 -10.33 8.64 -10.51
N TYR A 35 -10.29 8.23 -9.24
CA TYR A 35 -10.29 6.82 -8.86
C TYR A 35 -11.70 6.24 -8.93
N TYR A 36 -12.11 5.82 -10.13
CA TYR A 36 -13.38 5.16 -10.42
C TYR A 36 -13.13 3.83 -11.13
N GLY A 37 -13.31 2.71 -10.42
CA GLY A 37 -13.48 1.40 -11.06
C GLY A 37 -12.21 0.59 -11.37
N ASN A 38 -11.04 1.00 -10.90
CA ASN A 38 -9.77 0.25 -11.00
C ASN A 38 -9.38 -0.49 -9.71
N SER A 39 -10.20 -0.43 -8.66
CA SER A 39 -9.93 -1.09 -7.36
C SER A 39 -9.68 -2.58 -7.47
N VAL A 40 -10.46 -3.30 -8.30
CA VAL A 40 -10.30 -4.76 -8.45
C VAL A 40 -8.92 -5.13 -9.00
N ILE A 41 -8.50 -4.47 -10.09
CA ILE A 41 -7.19 -4.77 -10.68
C ILE A 41 -6.06 -4.30 -9.77
N ASN A 42 -6.25 -3.18 -9.05
CA ASN A 42 -5.29 -2.70 -8.07
C ASN A 42 -5.09 -3.72 -6.95
N SER A 43 -6.16 -4.12 -6.26
CA SER A 43 -6.10 -5.09 -5.17
C SER A 43 -5.55 -6.45 -5.60
N VAL A 44 -5.86 -6.91 -6.83
CA VAL A 44 -5.28 -8.15 -7.37
C VAL A 44 -3.77 -8.01 -7.56
N MET A 45 -3.31 -6.87 -8.08
CA MET A 45 -1.88 -6.61 -8.28
C MET A 45 -1.15 -6.42 -6.96
N ASP A 46 -1.77 -5.78 -5.97
CA ASP A 46 -1.20 -5.57 -4.63
C ASP A 46 -1.05 -6.90 -3.89
N ILE A 47 -2.10 -7.73 -3.85
CA ILE A 47 -2.03 -9.08 -3.28
C ILE A 47 -0.97 -9.92 -4.03
N GLY A 48 -0.95 -9.86 -5.36
CA GLY A 48 0.05 -10.58 -6.17
C GLY A 48 1.48 -10.17 -5.82
N SER A 49 1.72 -8.86 -5.71
CA SER A 49 3.01 -8.26 -5.37
C SER A 49 3.42 -8.58 -3.95
N MET A 50 2.50 -8.53 -2.99
CA MET A 50 2.72 -8.94 -1.59
C MET A 50 3.15 -10.40 -1.52
N VAL A 51 2.46 -11.32 -2.24
CA VAL A 51 2.83 -12.73 -2.23
C VAL A 51 4.21 -12.95 -2.88
N ALA A 52 4.54 -12.22 -3.96
CA ALA A 52 5.86 -12.25 -4.57
C ALA A 52 6.95 -11.75 -3.61
N GLY A 53 6.73 -10.60 -2.96
CA GLY A 53 7.61 -10.03 -1.96
C GLY A 53 7.83 -10.98 -0.77
N PHE A 54 6.77 -11.62 -0.27
CA PHE A 54 6.86 -12.59 0.81
C PHE A 54 7.73 -13.80 0.42
N ARG A 55 7.63 -14.31 -0.81
CA ARG A 55 8.49 -15.41 -1.27
C ARG A 55 9.97 -15.01 -1.28
N VAL A 56 10.27 -13.78 -1.67
CA VAL A 56 11.64 -13.22 -1.69
C VAL A 56 12.15 -12.93 -0.27
N ALA A 57 11.27 -12.49 0.63
CA ALA A 57 11.61 -12.15 2.02
C ALA A 57 11.73 -13.37 2.94
N ARG A 58 11.01 -14.46 2.66
CA ARG A 58 10.95 -15.67 3.49
C ARG A 58 12.31 -16.25 3.90
N PRO A 59 13.33 -16.36 3.02
CA PRO A 59 14.65 -16.86 3.42
C PRO A 59 15.57 -15.77 3.99
N CYS A 60 15.18 -14.49 3.97
CA CYS A 60 16.02 -13.39 4.38
C CYS A 60 15.89 -13.10 5.89
N PRO A 61 16.97 -12.65 6.56
CA PRO A 61 16.88 -12.15 7.92
C PRO A 61 16.01 -10.88 7.97
N ALA A 62 15.31 -10.68 9.09
CA ALA A 62 14.31 -9.62 9.23
C ALA A 62 14.84 -8.21 8.90
N TRP A 63 16.08 -7.90 9.28
CA TRP A 63 16.70 -6.60 9.01
C TRP A 63 16.85 -6.33 7.50
N LEU A 64 17.18 -7.35 6.70
CA LEU A 64 17.34 -7.21 5.25
C LEU A 64 15.97 -7.00 4.57
N THR A 65 14.93 -7.64 5.09
CA THR A 65 13.54 -7.42 4.65
C THR A 65 13.11 -5.98 4.93
N VAL A 66 13.38 -5.46 6.14
CA VAL A 66 13.10 -4.06 6.49
C VAL A 66 13.86 -3.11 5.59
N MET A 67 15.16 -3.34 5.36
CA MET A 67 15.97 -2.51 4.48
C MET A 67 15.42 -2.48 3.05
N ARG A 68 14.99 -3.63 2.50
CA ARG A 68 14.38 -3.71 1.18
C ARG A 68 13.03 -2.98 1.10
N ALA A 69 12.21 -3.07 2.14
CA ALA A 69 10.95 -2.33 2.21
C ALA A 69 11.18 -0.81 2.23
N LEU A 70 12.14 -0.33 3.02
CA LEU A 70 12.51 1.09 3.05
C LEU A 70 13.08 1.55 1.70
N LEU A 71 13.91 0.73 1.05
CA LEU A 71 14.43 1.05 -0.28
C LEU A 71 13.30 1.15 -1.31
N MET A 72 12.31 0.26 -1.26
CA MET A 72 11.13 0.32 -2.11
C MET A 72 10.36 1.63 -1.87
N GLU A 73 10.06 1.98 -0.62
CA GLU A 73 9.38 3.24 -0.26
C GLU A 73 10.10 4.49 -0.79
N LEU A 74 11.44 4.49 -0.78
CA LEU A 74 12.25 5.58 -1.33
C LEU A 74 12.18 5.62 -2.86
N ILE A 75 12.25 4.45 -3.51
CA ILE A 75 12.16 4.34 -4.96
C ILE A 75 10.79 4.83 -5.44
N VAL A 76 9.68 4.30 -4.93
CA VAL A 76 8.35 4.75 -5.40
C VAL A 76 8.11 6.23 -5.11
N ARG A 77 8.60 6.74 -3.96
CA ARG A 77 8.51 8.17 -3.65
C ARG A 77 9.26 9.02 -4.67
N TYR A 78 10.45 8.59 -5.08
CA TYR A 78 11.25 9.32 -6.07
C TYR A 78 10.64 9.26 -7.47
N TRP A 79 10.16 8.09 -7.90
CA TRP A 79 9.71 7.88 -9.29
C TRP A 79 8.28 8.35 -9.56
N ILE A 80 7.37 8.12 -8.61
CA ILE A 80 5.93 8.35 -8.80
C ILE A 80 5.42 9.48 -7.87
N GLY A 81 6.26 9.96 -6.94
CA GLY A 81 5.88 11.01 -5.99
C GLY A 81 5.06 10.52 -4.80
N GLY A 82 4.80 9.21 -4.70
CA GLY A 82 3.97 8.60 -3.65
C GLY A 82 4.62 7.37 -3.02
N ASN A 83 4.20 7.03 -1.80
CA ASN A 83 4.59 5.79 -1.11
C ASN A 83 3.56 5.44 -0.01
N LEU A 84 3.68 4.26 0.61
CA LEU A 84 2.72 3.79 1.60
C LEU A 84 2.69 4.70 2.84
N ILE A 85 3.86 5.15 3.30
CA ILE A 85 3.96 6.03 4.47
C ILE A 85 3.18 7.33 4.25
N LEU A 86 3.37 7.95 3.09
CA LEU A 86 2.68 9.18 2.71
C LEU A 86 1.16 8.95 2.62
N ASN A 87 0.74 7.84 2.02
CA ASN A 87 -0.68 7.48 1.94
C ASN A 87 -1.31 7.32 3.33
N ILE A 88 -0.62 6.68 4.28
CA ILE A 88 -1.10 6.55 5.68
C ILE A 88 -1.19 7.92 6.35
N ILE A 89 -0.20 8.80 6.17
CA ILE A 89 -0.22 10.15 6.73
C ILE A 89 -1.44 10.93 6.20
N MET A 90 -1.68 10.88 4.89
CA MET A 90 -2.81 11.55 4.25
C MET A 90 -4.16 10.97 4.68
N LEU A 91 -4.22 9.67 4.93
CA LEU A 91 -5.42 9.01 5.44
C LEU A 91 -5.78 9.51 6.85
N ILE A 92 -4.79 9.74 7.72
CA ILE A 92 -5.02 10.20 9.10
C ILE A 92 -5.21 11.72 9.15
N TYR A 93 -4.36 12.46 8.44
CA TYR A 93 -4.33 13.92 8.38
C TYR A 93 -4.53 14.42 6.94
N PRO A 94 -5.78 14.44 6.45
CA PRO A 94 -6.09 14.95 5.11
C PRO A 94 -5.79 16.46 5.07
N GLY A 95 -4.83 16.86 4.24
CA GLY A 95 -4.40 18.26 4.09
C GLY A 95 -2.90 18.49 4.24
N VAL A 96 -2.14 17.49 4.70
CA VAL A 96 -0.68 17.49 4.61
C VAL A 96 -0.30 17.18 3.15
N ALA A 97 -0.45 18.16 2.28
CA ALA A 97 0.08 18.14 0.93
C ALA A 97 1.60 18.32 1.02
N ILE A 98 2.33 17.20 1.11
CA ILE A 98 3.78 17.24 1.00
C ILE A 98 4.10 17.15 -0.49
N ASN A 99 4.29 18.31 -1.13
CA ASN A 99 4.89 18.41 -2.45
C ASN A 99 6.29 17.77 -2.44
#